data_AF-A0A973N130-F1
#
_entry.id   AF-A0A973N130-F1
#
_cell.length_a   1.000
_cell.length_b   1.000
_cell.length_c   1.000
_cell.angle_alpha   90.00
_cell.angle_beta   90.00
_cell.angle_gamma   90.00
#
_symmetry.space_group_name_H-M   'P 1'
#
loop_
_entity.id
_entity.type
_entity.pdbx_description
1 polymer ?
#
loop_
_entity_poly.entity_id
_entity_poly.type
_entity_poly.pdbx_seq_one_letter_code
_entity_poly.pdbx_strand_id
1 'polypeptide(L)' 'KGGDYTREQVVGHEIVEAAGGTVVLVDILQGFSTTALVHRARGGGK' A
#
# COMPACT_ATOMS: atom_id res chain seq x y z
N LYS A 1 3.26 1.52 -0.53
CA LYS A 1 2.52 0.22 -0.62
C LYS A 1 1.07 0.56 -0.92
N GLY A 2 0.29 -0.34 -1.52
CA GLY A 2 -1.07 -0.03 -1.99
C GLY A 2 -2.16 0.08 -0.93
N GLY A 3 -1.84 0.18 0.36
CA GLY A 3 -2.89 0.27 1.40
C GLY A 3 -3.60 1.63 1.46
N ASP A 4 -3.16 2.60 0.66
CA ASP A 4 -3.88 3.86 0.47
C ASP A 4 -4.83 3.81 -0.75
N TYR A 5 -4.95 2.66 -1.42
CA TYR A 5 -5.85 2.50 -2.56
C TYR A 5 -7.27 2.21 -2.07
N THR A 6 -8.27 2.65 -2.83
CA THR A 6 -9.59 2.03 -2.81
C THR A 6 -9.60 0.80 -3.72
N ARG A 7 -10.62 -0.05 -3.60
CA ARG A 7 -10.75 -1.24 -4.45
C ARG A 7 -10.72 -0.87 -5.94
N GLU A 8 -11.40 0.22 -6.30
CA GLU A 8 -11.53 0.72 -7.68
C GLU A 8 -10.22 1.31 -8.22
N GLN A 9 -9.31 1.70 -7.34
CA GLN A 9 -7.98 2.17 -7.70
C GLN A 9 -7.00 1.02 -7.96
N VAL A 10 -7.36 -0.22 -7.63
CA VAL A 10 -6.57 -1.40 -7.97
C VAL A 10 -6.75 -1.68 -9.47
N VAL A 11 -5.66 -1.57 -10.21
CA VAL A 11 -5.64 -1.88 -11.65
C VAL A 11 -6.06 -3.33 -11.87
N GLY A 12 -7.10 -3.54 -12.69
CA GLY A 12 -7.62 -4.87 -13.00
C GLY A 12 -8.60 -5.45 -11.96
N HIS A 13 -9.08 -4.66 -11.00
CA HIS A 13 -10.08 -5.13 -10.02
C HIS A 13 -11.32 -5.71 -10.71
N GLU A 14 -11.75 -5.09 -11.79
CA GLU A 14 -12.87 -5.51 -12.61
C GLU A 14 -12.64 -6.87 -13.29
N ILE A 15 -11.41 -7.16 -13.73
CA ILE A 15 -11.04 -8.44 -14.37
C ILE A 15 -11.04 -9.55 -13.33
N VAL A 16 -10.43 -9.29 -12.17
CA VAL A 16 -10.35 -10.25 -11.06
C VAL A 16 -11.76 -10.62 -10.57
N GLU A 17 -12.62 -9.63 -10.38
CA GLU A 17 -14.00 -9.85 -9.93
C GLU A 17 -14.86 -10.55 -11.00
N ALA A 18 -14.72 -10.18 -12.28
CA ALA A 18 -15.43 -10.85 -13.38
C ALA A 18 -15.04 -12.32 -13.51
N ALA A 19 -13.80 -12.69 -13.15
CA ALA A 19 -13.33 -14.07 -13.10
C ALA A 19 -13.75 -14.82 -11.82
N GLY A 20 -14.53 -14.20 -10.93
CA GLY A 20 -14.96 -14.77 -9.65
C GLY A 20 -13.91 -14.68 -8.53
N GLY A 21 -12.83 -13.93 -8.75
CA GLY A 21 -11.82 -13.62 -7.75
C GLY A 21 -12.25 -12.51 -6.78
N THR A 22 -11.40 -12.22 -5.79
CA THR A 22 -11.65 -11.16 -4.81
C THR A 22 -10.46 -10.24 -4.69
N VAL A 23 -10.70 -8.93 -4.77
CA VAL A 23 -9.69 -7.91 -4.46
C VAL A 23 -9.77 -7.56 -2.98
N VAL A 24 -8.66 -7.70 -2.28
CA VAL A 24 -8.51 -7.39 -0.87
C VAL A 24 -7.36 -6.40 -0.69
N LEU A 25 -7.64 -5.30 0.00
CA LEU A 25 -6.63 -4.33 0.43
C LEU A 25 -6.13 -4.73 1.81
N VAL A 26 -4.83 -4.61 2.03
CA VAL A 26 -4.19 -4.92 3.30
C VAL A 26 -3.61 -3.65 3.89
N ASP A 27 -3.89 -3.45 5.18
CA ASP A 27 -3.41 -2.28 5.91
C ASP A 27 -1.90 -2.17 5.90
N ILE A 28 -1.41 -0.94 5.74
CA ILE A 28 0.01 -0.66 5.87
C ILE A 28 0.34 -0.59 7.36
N LEU A 29 1.26 -1.47 7.79
CA LEU A 29 1.85 -1.37 9.11
C LEU A 29 2.61 -0.04 9.24
N GLN A 30 2.14 0.79 10.17
CA GLN A 30 2.72 2.10 10.45
C GLN A 30 4.15 1.98 10.99
N GLY A 31 4.98 2.99 10.71
CA GLY A 31 6.39 3.01 11.14
C GLY A 31 7.38 2.30 10.21
N PHE A 32 6.89 1.59 9.18
CA PHE A 32 7.71 0.85 8.20
C PHE A 32 7.68 1.49 6.81
N SER A 33 8.09 2.76 6.74
CA SER A 33 8.26 3.49 5.48
C SER A 33 9.73 3.61 5.10
N THR A 34 10.05 3.41 3.83
CA THR A 34 11.38 3.70 3.27
C THR A 34 11.75 5.16 3.48
N THR A 35 10.78 6.08 3.38
CA THR A 35 10.99 7.51 3.67
C THR A 35 11.43 7.72 5.11
N ALA A 36 10.74 7.09 6.07
CA ALA A 36 11.10 7.17 7.49
C ALA A 36 12.47 6.54 7.78
N LEU A 37 12.78 5.41 7.12
CA LEU A 37 14.09 4.75 7.21
C LEU A 37 15.22 5.66 6.69
N VAL A 38 15.03 6.27 5.53
CA VAL A 38 16.01 7.19 4.92
C VAL A 38 16.18 8.45 5.78
N HIS A 39 15.10 9.01 6.32
CA HIS A 39 15.15 10.18 7.21
C HIS A 39 15.98 9.90 8.48
N ARG A 40 15.72 8.75 9.12
CA ARG A 40 16.52 8.26 10.26
C ARG A 40 17.98 8.02 9.88
N ALA A 41 18.24 7.39 8.74
CA ALA A 41 19.60 7.12 8.27
C ALA A 41 20.40 8.41 7.98
N ARG A 42 19.73 9.49 7.59
CA ARG A 42 20.34 10.81 7.34
C ARG A 42 20.54 11.65 8.61
N GLY A 43 20.24 11.12 9.80
CA GLY A 43 20.39 11.83 11.07
C GLY A 43 19.31 12.89 11.33
N GLY A 44 18.25 12.93 10.51
CA GLY A 44 17.16 13.90 10.63
C GLY A 44 16.17 13.61 11.76
N GLY A 45 16.57 12.94 12.84
CA GLY A 45 15.68 12.77 14.00
C GLY A 45 15.36 14.14 14.62
N LYS A 46 14.19 14.69 14.34
CA LYS A 46 13.47 15.48 15.32
C LYS A 46 12.64 14.52 16.17
#